data_AF-A0A965UGX2-F1
#
_entry.id   AF-A0A965UGX2-F1
#
_cell.length_a   1.000
_cell.length_b   1.000
_cell.length_c   1.000
_cell.angle_alpha   90.00
_cell.angle_beta   90.00
_cell.angle_gamma   90.00
#
_symmetry.space_group_name_H-M   'P 1'
#
loop_
_entity.id
_entity.type
_entity.pdbx_description
1 polymer ?
#
loop_
_entity_poly.entity_id
_entity_poly.type
_entity_poly.pdbx_seq_one_letter_code
_entity_poly.pdbx_strand_id
1 'polypeptide(L)'
;MNKIENKEHFIEALNFARKSEPQTRKSFLHCLRILNRMKRNANEVLEIYADFVKHSFIFVLKNKDGKCSLHGGMILHGYEETLSVTLSPINHPQWRIHT
;
A
#
# COMPACT_ATOMS: atom_id res chain seq x y z
N MET A 1 -10.96 -12.70 6.63
CA MET A 1 -10.09 -12.04 7.64
C MET A 1 -8.97 -11.34 6.88
N ASN A 2 -8.48 -10.15 7.28
CA ASN A 2 -7.30 -9.57 6.61
C ASN A 2 -6.07 -10.35 7.06
N LYS A 3 -5.16 -10.64 6.12
CA LYS A 3 -3.86 -11.23 6.45
C LYS A 3 -2.77 -10.21 6.14
N ILE A 4 -1.91 -9.93 7.11
CA ILE A 4 -0.71 -9.12 6.92
C ILE A 4 0.45 -10.05 7.26
N GLU A 5 1.24 -10.43 6.26
CA GLU A 5 2.28 -11.46 6.40
C GLU A 5 3.51 -10.92 7.14
N ASN A 6 3.80 -9.63 7.00
CA ASN A 6 4.84 -8.93 7.75
C ASN A 6 4.26 -7.71 8.47
N LYS A 7 3.78 -7.93 9.71
CA LYS A 7 3.16 -6.86 10.53
C LYS A 7 4.14 -5.79 10.94
N GLU A 8 5.42 -6.13 11.14
CA GLU A 8 6.46 -5.18 11.55
C GLU A 8 6.69 -4.13 10.45
N HIS A 9 6.89 -4.57 9.20
CA HIS A 9 7.01 -3.67 8.05
C HIS A 9 5.78 -2.75 7.88
N PHE A 10 4.59 -3.29 8.16
CA PHE A 10 3.36 -2.49 8.17
C PHE A 10 3.34 -1.43 9.27
N ILE A 11 3.74 -1.79 10.49
CA ILE A 11 3.85 -0.87 11.62
C ILE A 11 4.91 0.20 11.34
N GLU A 12 6.03 -0.14 10.71
CA GLU A 12 7.06 0.81 10.32
C GLU A 12 6.54 1.86 9.34
N ALA A 13 5.84 1.45 8.27
CA ALA A 13 5.26 2.42 7.35
C ALA A 13 4.15 3.26 7.99
N LEU A 14 3.36 2.67 8.90
CA LEU A 14 2.36 3.42 9.66
C LEU A 14 3.02 4.49 10.55
N ASN A 15 4.10 4.13 11.24
CA ASN A 15 4.85 5.06 12.09
C ASN A 15 5.53 6.15 11.27
N PHE A 16 6.11 5.78 10.13
CA PHE A 16 6.66 6.73 9.17
C PHE A 16 5.58 7.70 8.66
N ALA A 17 4.43 7.20 8.22
CA ALA A 17 3.30 8.04 7.77
C ALA A 17 2.79 8.97 8.88
N ARG A 18 2.79 8.53 10.15
CA ARG A 18 2.36 9.36 11.29
C ARG A 18 3.31 10.52 11.58
N LYS A 19 4.62 10.31 11.39
CA LYS A 19 5.67 11.32 11.60
C LYS A 19 5.89 12.22 10.38
N SER A 20 5.37 11.83 9.22
CA SER A 20 5.52 12.58 7.98
C SER A 20 4.63 13.82 7.93
N GLU A 21 4.96 14.71 6.99
CA GLU A 21 4.17 15.87 6.58
C GLU A 21 2.68 15.52 6.35
N PRO A 22 1.75 16.48 6.56
CA PRO A 22 0.31 16.22 6.46
C PRO A 22 -0.12 15.58 5.13
N GLN A 23 0.51 15.96 4.02
CA GLN A 23 0.13 15.49 2.69
C GLN A 23 0.60 14.04 2.43
N THR A 24 1.81 13.69 2.88
CA THR A 24 2.32 12.31 2.89
C THR A 24 1.40 11.41 3.71
N ARG A 25 1.06 11.83 4.93
CA ARG A 25 0.12 11.10 5.80
C ARG A 25 -1.26 10.93 5.17
N LYS A 26 -1.80 11.97 4.51
CA LYS A 26 -3.09 11.91 3.82
C LYS A 26 -3.08 10.87 2.69
N SER A 27 -2.01 10.78 1.91
CA SER A 27 -1.91 9.80 0.82
C SER A 27 -1.90 8.35 1.33
N PHE A 28 -1.23 8.08 2.45
CA PHE A 28 -1.24 6.77 3.12
C PHE A 28 -2.67 6.36 3.52
N LEU A 29 -3.36 7.24 4.25
CA LEU A 29 -4.72 6.99 4.73
C LEU A 29 -5.71 6.83 3.56
N HIS A 30 -5.50 7.58 2.47
CA HIS A 30 -6.29 7.44 1.27
C HIS A 30 -6.13 6.06 0.63
N CYS A 31 -4.90 5.57 0.47
CA CYS A 31 -4.64 4.23 -0.07
C CYS A 31 -5.26 3.13 0.80
N LEU A 32 -5.10 3.20 2.14
CA LEU A 32 -5.74 2.24 3.05
C LEU A 32 -7.27 2.23 2.93
N ARG A 33 -7.88 3.40 2.74
CA ARG A 33 -9.33 3.52 2.52
C ARG A 33 -9.76 2.88 1.20
N ILE A 34 -8.98 3.02 0.13
CA ILE A 34 -9.23 2.35 -1.16
C ILE A 34 -9.14 0.83 -1.00
N LEU A 35 -8.07 0.31 -0.38
CA LEU A 35 -7.91 -1.13 -0.14
C LEU A 35 -9.08 -1.71 0.67
N ASN A 36 -9.52 -0.99 1.70
CA ASN A 36 -10.71 -1.37 2.48
C ASN A 36 -12.01 -1.33 1.66
N ARG A 37 -12.11 -0.48 0.64
CA ARG A 37 -13.26 -0.45 -0.27
C ARG A 37 -13.22 -1.61 -1.25
N MET A 38 -12.07 -1.88 -1.87
CA MET A 38 -11.87 -3.00 -2.80
C MET A 38 -12.27 -4.32 -2.12
N LYS A 39 -11.74 -4.56 -0.92
CA LYS A 39 -12.10 -5.71 -0.08
C LYS A 39 -13.61 -5.85 0.14
N ARG A 40 -14.29 -4.77 0.55
CA ARG A 40 -15.72 -4.79 0.90
C ARG A 40 -16.60 -5.09 -0.31
N ASN A 41 -16.26 -4.54 -1.46
CA ASN A 41 -17.09 -4.69 -2.66
C ASN A 41 -17.02 -6.10 -3.25
N ALA A 42 -15.90 -6.80 -3.08
CA ALA A 42 -15.69 -8.10 -3.71
C ALA A 42 -15.92 -9.30 -2.77
N ASN A 43 -16.18 -9.06 -1.47
CA ASN A 43 -16.24 -10.10 -0.44
C ASN A 43 -14.96 -10.98 -0.44
N GLU A 44 -13.83 -10.33 -0.65
CA GLU A 44 -12.53 -10.94 -0.86
C GLU A 44 -11.66 -10.88 0.40
N VAL A 45 -10.65 -11.74 0.42
CA VAL A 45 -9.58 -11.71 1.41
C VAL A 45 -8.48 -10.80 0.89
N LEU A 46 -8.22 -9.72 1.62
CA LEU A 46 -7.06 -8.86 1.37
C LEU A 46 -5.85 -9.41 2.14
N GLU A 47 -4.81 -9.72 1.39
CA GLU A 47 -3.49 -10.10 1.88
C GLU A 47 -2.49 -8.99 1.58
N ILE A 48 -1.70 -8.59 2.57
CA ILE A 48 -0.68 -7.55 2.45
C ILE A 48 0.68 -8.14 2.78
N TYR A 49 1.64 -7.88 1.91
CA TYR A 49 3.01 -8.34 1.95
C TYR A 49 3.96 -7.15 2.01
N ALA A 50 5.12 -7.34 2.60
CA ALA A 50 6.19 -6.36 2.51
C ALA A 50 6.66 -6.27 1.05
N ASP A 51 6.85 -5.05 0.57
CA ASP A 51 7.67 -4.80 -0.61
C ASP A 51 9.14 -4.69 -0.18
N PHE A 52 10.08 -4.97 -1.09
CA PHE A 52 11.50 -4.79 -0.81
C PHE A 52 11.84 -3.28 -0.68
N VAL A 53 11.04 -2.39 -1.30
CA VAL A 53 11.09 -0.94 -1.07
C VAL A 53 10.53 -0.62 0.30
N LYS A 54 11.32 0.16 1.06
CA LYS A 54 10.95 0.60 2.40
C LYS A 54 9.59 1.31 2.40
N HIS A 55 8.76 0.99 3.38
CA HIS A 55 7.41 1.56 3.57
C HIS A 55 6.42 1.34 2.42
N SER A 56 6.77 0.51 1.43
CA SER A 56 5.87 0.07 0.37
C SER A 56 5.35 -1.33 0.64
N PHE A 57 4.26 -1.69 -0.02
CA PHE A 57 3.59 -2.97 0.18
C PHE A 57 3.10 -3.55 -1.13
N ILE A 58 3.15 -4.87 -1.22
CA ILE A 58 2.39 -5.63 -2.22
C ILE A 58 1.07 -6.03 -1.55
N PHE A 59 -0.02 -6.04 -2.31
CA PHE A 59 -1.29 -6.58 -1.83
C PHE A 59 -1.92 -7.49 -2.87
N VAL A 60 -2.70 -8.43 -2.37
CA VAL A 60 -3.42 -9.42 -3.17
C VAL A 60 -4.85 -9.51 -2.67
N LEU A 61 -5.79 -9.51 -3.59
CA LEU A 61 -7.18 -9.87 -3.31
C LEU A 61 -7.42 -11.30 -3.78
N LYS A 62 -7.95 -12.11 -2.87
CA LYS A 62 -8.33 -13.50 -3.14
C LYS A 62 -9.84 -13.66 -3.04
N ASN A 63 -10.42 -14.30 -4.04
CA ASN A 63 -11.83 -14.70 -4.01
C ASN A 63 -12.08 -15.83 -3.00
N LYS A 64 -13.34 -16.26 -2.87
CA LYS A 64 -13.73 -17.30 -1.90
C LYS A 64 -13.05 -18.65 -2.14
N ASP A 65 -12.65 -18.93 -3.37
CA ASP A 65 -11.95 -20.15 -3.76
C ASP A 65 -10.43 -20.05 -3.54
N GLY A 66 -9.95 -18.93 -2.98
CA GLY A 66 -8.54 -18.65 -2.74
C GLY A 66 -7.76 -18.24 -3.99
N LYS A 67 -8.43 -18.13 -5.15
CA LYS A 67 -7.80 -17.66 -6.40
C LYS A 67 -7.59 -16.15 -6.32
N CYS A 68 -6.44 -15.70 -6.84
CA CYS A 68 -6.19 -14.29 -6.96
C CYS A 68 -7.11 -13.66 -8.00
N SER A 69 -7.81 -12.60 -7.61
CA SER A 69 -8.60 -11.74 -8.50
C SER A 69 -7.85 -10.47 -8.88
N LEU A 70 -6.97 -9.97 -8.00
CA LEU A 70 -6.19 -8.75 -8.24
C LEU A 70 -4.86 -8.78 -7.47
N HIS A 71 -3.78 -8.44 -8.16
CA HIS A 71 -2.48 -8.13 -7.59
C HIS A 71 -2.25 -6.62 -7.69
N GLY A 72 -1.60 -6.04 -6.69
CA GLY A 72 -1.21 -4.64 -6.75
C GLY A 72 -0.15 -4.28 -5.72
N GLY A 73 0.24 -3.01 -5.71
CA GLY A 73 1.20 -2.45 -4.77
C GLY A 73 0.76 -1.09 -4.26
N MET A 74 0.97 -0.82 -2.97
CA MET A 74 0.90 0.51 -2.38
C MET A 74 2.32 1.05 -2.27
N ILE A 75 2.73 1.82 -3.28
CA ILE A 75 4.11 2.25 -3.47
C ILE A 75 4.29 3.68 -2.97
N LEU A 76 5.28 3.89 -2.12
CA LEU A 76 5.71 5.22 -1.69
C LEU A 76 6.60 5.83 -2.77
N HIS A 77 6.18 6.98 -3.31
CA HIS A 77 6.98 7.75 -4.28
C HIS A 77 7.65 8.96 -3.61
N GLY A 78 8.61 9.56 -4.30
CA GLY A 78 9.33 10.76 -3.84
C GLY A 78 10.55 10.46 -2.97
N TYR A 79 11.05 9.22 -3.04
CA TYR A 79 12.31 8.77 -2.44
C TYR A 79 13.19 8.18 -3.54
N GLU A 80 14.52 8.32 -3.40
CA GLU A 80 15.49 7.80 -4.37
C GLU A 80 15.51 6.27 -4.43
N GLU A 81 15.15 5.60 -3.32
CA GLU A 81 15.21 4.14 -3.17
C GLU A 81 13.91 3.43 -3.60
N THR A 82 13.27 3.87 -4.68
CA THR A 82 12.03 3.25 -5.17
C THR A 82 12.23 2.73 -6.59
N LEU A 83 11.76 1.52 -6.91
CA LEU A 83 11.76 1.02 -8.30
C LEU A 83 10.63 1.61 -9.15
N SER A 84 9.99 2.70 -8.70
CA SER A 84 8.97 3.40 -9.47
C SER A 84 9.56 4.63 -10.14
N VAL A 85 9.49 4.66 -11.47
CA VAL A 85 9.81 5.87 -12.23
C VAL A 85 8.67 6.87 -12.08
N THR A 86 9.00 8.09 -11.69
CA THR A 86 8.04 9.20 -11.61
C THR A 86 8.35 10.20 -12.72
N LEU A 87 7.44 10.34 -13.68
CA LEU A 87 7.61 11.22 -14.85
C LEU A 87 7.42 12.72 -14.53
N SER A 88 6.72 13.03 -13.45
CA SER A 88 6.48 14.40 -13.01
C SER A 88 7.04 14.60 -11.60
N PRO A 89 7.65 15.76 -11.29
CA PRO A 89 8.19 16.00 -9.96
C PRO A 89 7.13 15.78 -8.87
N ILE A 90 7.54 15.08 -7.81
CA ILE A 90 6.73 14.88 -6.63
C ILE A 90 7.26 15.82 -5.55
N ASN A 91 6.45 16.80 -5.18
CA ASN A 91 6.83 17.85 -4.24
C ASN A 91 6.92 17.37 -2.77
N HIS A 92 6.37 16.19 -2.48
CA HIS A 92 6.44 15.55 -1.16
C HIS A 92 6.24 14.04 -1.33
N PRO A 93 6.83 13.19 -0.47
CA PRO A 93 6.57 11.76 -0.56
C PRO A 93 5.08 11.43 -0.45
N GLN A 94 4.62 10.43 -1.21
CA GLN A 94 3.22 10.04 -1.21
C GLN A 94 3.02 8.59 -1.65
N TRP A 95 2.08 7.89 -1.03
CA TRP A 95 1.68 6.55 -1.45
C TRP A 95 0.69 6.61 -2.60
N ARG A 96 0.84 5.67 -3.54
CA ARG A 96 -0.10 5.42 -4.64
C ARG A 96 -0.37 3.93 -4.77
N ILE A 97 -1.58 3.58 -5.19
CA ILE A 97 -1.94 2.21 -5.54
C ILE A 97 -1.64 1.98 -7.01
N HIS A 98 -0.95 0.88 -7.29
CA HIS A 98 -0.73 0.30 -8.61
C HIS A 98 -1.39 -1.09 -8.63
N THR A 99 -2.05 -1.44 -9.72
CA THR A 99 -2.75 -2.72 -9.91
C THR A 99 -2.50 -3.25 -11.31
#